data_AF-A0A933V7V2-F1
#
_entry.id   AF-A0A933V7V2-F1
#
_cell.length_a   1.000
_cell.length_b   1.000
_cell.length_c   1.000
_cell.angle_alpha   90.00
_cell.angle_beta   90.00
_cell.angle_gamma   90.00
#
_symmetry.space_group_name_H-M   'P 1'
#
loop_
_entity.id
_entity.type
_entity.pdbx_description
1 polymer ?
#
loop_
_entity_poly.entity_id
_entity_poly.type
_entity_poly.pdbx_seq_one_letter_code
_entity_poly.pdbx_strand_id
1 'polypeptide(L)'
;LAFEPPAFGNATVGGAVAAGLSGPRRATAGALRDFVLGVAILDGVSRRLTFGGQVMKNVAGYDVSRLMAGSLGTLGLILEVSLKVLPRPVAEATLRFDLPQEKALEALNAWAGQPLPISASCWHEDVLTLRLAGAQAAVAAARERLGGELVADASAFWSDLREQRHAFFAGDETLVRLSLPSIAPPLDLPGAQLIEWGGSQRWWRGDVAAAREAASRVGGHAVLFRGSDKSAGVFQQLPAPMLKIHQRLKAAFDPRGVFNPGRLYPNL
;
A
#
# COMPACT_ATOMS: atom_id res chain seq x y z
N LEU A 1 -1.26 -4.76 13.05
CA LEU A 1 -0.21 -5.48 12.28
C LEU A 1 0.86 -4.48 11.84
N ALA A 2 2.09 -4.94 11.60
CA ALA A 2 3.24 -4.06 11.32
C ALA A 2 3.07 -3.17 10.07
N PHE A 3 2.36 -3.65 9.04
CA PHE A 3 2.07 -2.90 7.82
C PHE A 3 0.77 -2.08 7.89
N GLU A 4 0.14 -2.02 9.08
CA GLU A 4 -1.04 -1.18 9.38
C GLU A 4 -2.15 -1.26 8.30
N PRO A 5 -2.70 -2.44 7.97
CA PRO A 5 -3.70 -2.53 6.91
C PRO A 5 -4.99 -1.76 7.30
N PRO A 6 -5.67 -1.13 6.34
CA PRO A 6 -7.01 -0.60 6.57
C PRO A 6 -7.98 -1.72 6.92
N ALA A 7 -8.92 -1.44 7.83
CA ALA A 7 -10.01 -2.34 8.17
C ALA A 7 -11.31 -1.99 7.43
N PHE A 8 -11.54 -0.71 7.11
CA PHE A 8 -12.75 -0.20 6.47
C PHE A 8 -14.05 -0.76 7.10
N GLY A 9 -14.06 -0.88 8.44
CA GLY A 9 -15.15 -1.50 9.20
C GLY A 9 -14.88 -2.97 9.52
N ASN A 10 -15.37 -3.89 8.69
CA ASN A 10 -15.37 -5.34 8.96
C ASN A 10 -14.33 -6.10 8.12
N ALA A 11 -13.05 -5.97 8.46
CA ALA A 11 -11.97 -6.73 7.82
C ALA A 11 -11.66 -8.05 8.52
N THR A 12 -11.30 -9.06 7.71
CA THR A 12 -10.67 -10.31 8.18
C THR A 12 -9.20 -10.33 7.79
N VAL A 13 -8.39 -11.16 8.45
CA VAL A 13 -6.97 -11.34 8.08
C VAL A 13 -6.83 -11.87 6.65
N GLY A 14 -7.65 -12.84 6.25
CA GLY A 14 -7.66 -13.35 4.88
C GLY A 14 -8.07 -12.29 3.86
N GLY A 15 -9.07 -11.47 4.18
CA GLY A 15 -9.49 -10.34 3.35
C GLY A 15 -8.39 -9.27 3.20
N ALA A 16 -7.70 -8.92 4.29
CA ALA A 16 -6.57 -8.00 4.24
C ALA A 16 -5.45 -8.53 3.34
N VAL A 17 -5.10 -9.81 3.45
CA VAL A 17 -4.09 -10.46 2.60
C VAL A 17 -4.54 -10.46 1.14
N ALA A 18 -5.75 -10.93 0.84
CA ALA A 18 -6.29 -10.93 -0.51
C ALA A 18 -6.33 -9.52 -1.11
N ALA A 19 -6.69 -8.50 -0.33
CA ALA A 19 -6.69 -7.10 -0.75
C ALA A 19 -5.28 -6.53 -0.98
N GLY A 20 -4.26 -7.05 -0.29
CA GLY A 20 -2.87 -6.62 -0.41
C GLY A 20 -2.64 -5.17 0.01
N LEU A 21 -3.57 -4.56 0.76
CA LEU A 21 -3.48 -3.18 1.21
C LEU A 21 -2.55 -3.07 2.42
N SER A 22 -1.83 -1.96 2.50
CA SER A 22 -0.98 -1.59 3.63
C SER A 22 -1.23 -0.11 3.94
N GLY A 23 -1.03 0.29 5.19
CA GLY A 23 -1.26 1.66 5.64
C GLY A 23 0.01 2.49 5.73
N PRO A 24 0.02 3.54 6.56
CA PRO A 24 1.06 4.56 6.56
C PRO A 24 2.48 4.02 6.83
N ARG A 25 2.61 2.92 7.58
CA ARG A 25 3.92 2.31 7.90
C ARG A 25 4.58 1.53 6.76
N ARG A 26 3.91 1.34 5.63
CA ARG A 26 4.40 0.46 4.54
C ARG A 26 5.82 0.79 4.08
N ALA A 27 6.13 2.07 3.88
CA ALA A 27 7.42 2.49 3.34
C ALA A 27 8.62 2.07 4.19
N THR A 28 8.42 1.90 5.50
CA THR A 28 9.50 1.73 6.48
C THR A 28 9.51 0.32 7.04
N ALA A 29 8.34 -0.26 7.32
CA ALA A 29 8.22 -1.63 7.82
C ALA A 29 8.10 -2.70 6.72
N GLY A 30 7.73 -2.30 5.50
CA GLY A 30 7.45 -3.21 4.38
C GLY A 30 5.95 -3.36 4.09
N ALA A 31 5.64 -3.93 2.93
CA ALA A 31 4.26 -4.20 2.51
C ALA A 31 3.72 -5.47 3.16
N LEU A 32 2.39 -5.59 3.23
CA LEU A 32 1.69 -6.78 3.75
C LEU A 32 2.33 -8.09 3.26
N ARG A 33 2.63 -8.17 1.96
CA ARG A 33 3.24 -9.33 1.31
C ARG A 33 4.54 -9.76 1.96
N ASP A 34 5.35 -8.82 2.44
CA ASP A 34 6.66 -9.10 3.05
C ASP A 34 6.53 -9.73 4.45
N PHE A 35 5.32 -9.71 5.01
CA PHE A 35 4.98 -10.33 6.29
C PHE A 35 4.33 -11.70 6.15
N VAL A 36 3.93 -12.12 4.95
CA VAL A 36 3.37 -13.47 4.73
C VAL A 36 4.48 -14.50 4.71
N LEU A 37 4.43 -15.44 5.66
CA LEU A 37 5.36 -16.57 5.77
C LEU A 37 4.80 -17.85 5.17
N GLY A 38 3.49 -18.02 5.23
CA GLY A 38 2.79 -19.20 4.72
C GLY A 38 1.30 -18.99 4.61
N VAL A 39 0.65 -19.80 3.78
CA VAL A 39 -0.79 -19.79 3.53
C VAL A 39 -1.30 -21.21 3.32
N ALA A 40 -2.53 -21.48 3.78
CA ALA A 40 -3.31 -22.61 3.30
C ALA A 40 -4.49 -22.07 2.47
N ILE A 41 -4.71 -22.64 1.29
CA ILE A 41 -5.76 -22.22 0.37
C ILE A 41 -6.60 -23.40 -0.09
N LEU A 42 -7.82 -23.12 -0.53
CA LEU A 42 -8.62 -24.01 -1.36
C LEU A 42 -8.52 -23.55 -2.82
N ASP A 43 -8.12 -24.45 -3.72
CA ASP A 43 -8.03 -24.18 -5.15
C ASP A 43 -9.37 -24.38 -5.89
N GLY A 44 -9.42 -24.07 -7.19
CA GLY A 44 -10.66 -24.12 -7.99
C GLY A 44 -11.19 -25.53 -8.27
N VAL A 45 -10.49 -26.57 -7.80
CA VAL A 45 -10.93 -27.97 -7.83
C VAL A 45 -11.08 -28.54 -6.42
N SER A 46 -11.22 -27.68 -5.40
CA SER A 46 -11.51 -28.03 -4.01
C SER A 46 -10.38 -28.81 -3.29
N ARG A 47 -9.13 -28.65 -3.72
CA ARG A 47 -7.97 -29.20 -3.01
C ARG A 47 -7.44 -28.18 -2.00
N ARG A 48 -7.14 -28.64 -0.79
CA ARG A 48 -6.41 -27.86 0.20
C ARG A 48 -4.92 -27.90 -0.14
N LEU A 49 -4.34 -26.74 -0.41
CA LEU A 49 -2.92 -26.56 -0.73
C LEU A 49 -2.26 -25.71 0.35
N THR A 50 -1.06 -26.10 0.78
CA THR A 50 -0.28 -25.36 1.78
C THR A 50 1.04 -24.90 1.18
N PHE A 51 1.37 -23.62 1.35
CA PHE A 51 2.58 -23.02 0.85
C PHE A 51 3.30 -22.22 1.94
N GLY A 52 4.63 -22.20 1.90
CA GLY A 52 5.42 -21.54 2.92
C GLY A 52 5.42 -22.30 4.25
N GLY A 53 5.55 -21.58 5.37
CA GLY A 53 5.51 -22.16 6.71
C GLY A 53 5.65 -21.08 7.79
N GLN A 54 5.92 -21.49 9.03
CA GLN A 54 6.17 -20.54 10.14
C GLN A 54 7.65 -20.15 10.28
N VAL A 55 8.53 -20.71 9.43
CA VAL A 55 9.97 -20.44 9.45
C VAL A 55 10.35 -19.36 8.43
N MET A 56 11.27 -18.48 8.83
CA MET A 56 11.73 -17.36 7.98
C MET A 56 12.55 -17.82 6.77
N LYS A 57 13.25 -18.95 6.88
CA LYS A 57 14.05 -19.52 5.79
C LYS A 57 13.28 -20.68 5.17
N ASN A 58 12.75 -20.44 3.98
CA ASN A 58 12.16 -21.47 3.13
C ASN A 58 12.72 -21.30 1.71
N VAL A 59 13.64 -22.17 1.31
CA VAL A 59 14.44 -22.04 0.06
C VAL A 59 13.95 -23.03 -1.01
N ALA A 60 12.84 -23.72 -0.79
CA ALA A 60 12.30 -24.71 -1.71
C ALA A 60 11.03 -24.18 -2.42
N GLY A 61 11.05 -24.19 -3.75
CA GLY A 61 9.87 -23.94 -4.59
C GLY A 61 9.54 -22.47 -4.85
N TYR A 62 8.36 -22.25 -5.44
CA TYR A 62 7.84 -20.92 -5.76
C TYR A 62 7.18 -20.26 -4.55
N ASP A 63 7.34 -18.94 -4.40
CA ASP A 63 6.76 -18.16 -3.29
C ASP A 63 5.26 -17.86 -3.51
N VAL A 64 4.45 -18.91 -3.50
CA VAL A 64 2.99 -18.82 -3.65
C VAL A 64 2.35 -18.08 -2.47
N SER A 65 2.94 -18.20 -1.27
CA SER A 65 2.52 -17.46 -0.08
C SER A 65 2.42 -15.97 -0.34
N ARG A 66 3.47 -15.38 -0.93
CA ARG A 66 3.49 -13.96 -1.27
C ARG A 66 2.66 -13.63 -2.50
N LEU A 67 2.46 -14.56 -3.43
CA LEU A 67 1.57 -14.39 -4.57
C LEU A 67 0.10 -14.17 -4.15
N MET A 68 -0.34 -14.79 -3.06
CA MET A 68 -1.72 -14.61 -2.57
C MET A 68 -2.03 -13.18 -2.10
N ALA A 69 -1.01 -12.43 -1.69
CA ALA A 69 -1.16 -11.04 -1.27
C ALA A 69 -1.51 -10.15 -2.47
N GLY A 70 -2.68 -9.50 -2.43
CA GLY A 70 -3.18 -8.69 -3.54
C GLY A 70 -3.81 -9.50 -4.68
N SER A 71 -4.03 -10.80 -4.50
CA SER A 71 -4.72 -11.66 -5.47
C SER A 71 -6.21 -11.34 -5.64
N LEU A 72 -6.78 -10.55 -4.72
CA LEU A 72 -8.21 -10.26 -4.62
C LEU A 72 -9.08 -11.52 -4.63
N GLY A 73 -8.57 -12.62 -4.07
CA GLY A 73 -9.25 -13.91 -4.00
C GLY A 73 -9.38 -14.62 -5.34
N THR A 74 -8.76 -14.15 -6.42
CA THR A 74 -8.87 -14.74 -7.76
C THR A 74 -8.12 -16.06 -7.93
N LEU A 75 -7.18 -16.38 -7.03
CA LEU A 75 -6.31 -17.56 -7.11
C LEU A 75 -6.66 -18.64 -6.10
N GLY A 76 -7.72 -18.47 -5.31
CA GLY A 76 -8.06 -19.42 -4.26
C GLY A 76 -8.73 -18.76 -3.06
N LEU A 77 -9.45 -19.57 -2.30
CA LEU A 77 -9.98 -19.19 -0.99
C LEU A 77 -8.87 -19.35 0.05
N ILE A 78 -8.48 -18.25 0.71
CA ILE A 78 -7.51 -18.29 1.81
C ILE A 78 -8.20 -18.89 3.05
N LEU A 79 -7.68 -20.01 3.54
CA LEU A 79 -8.16 -20.71 4.73
C LEU A 79 -7.38 -20.29 5.97
N GLU A 80 -6.05 -20.22 5.85
CA GLU A 80 -5.13 -19.89 6.94
C GLU A 80 -3.98 -19.03 6.42
N VAL A 81 -3.44 -18.18 7.30
CA VAL A 81 -2.27 -17.33 7.01
C VAL A 81 -1.33 -17.34 8.21
N SER A 82 -0.05 -17.57 7.95
CA SER A 82 1.03 -17.34 8.90
C SER A 82 1.72 -16.02 8.60
N LEU A 83 1.72 -15.10 9.56
CA LEU A 83 2.34 -13.77 9.44
C LEU A 83 3.50 -13.64 10.41
N LYS A 84 4.61 -13.05 9.96
CA LYS A 84 5.65 -12.57 10.89
C LYS A 84 5.12 -11.33 11.62
N VAL A 85 5.50 -11.17 12.87
CA VAL A 85 5.18 -9.98 13.68
C VAL A 85 6.45 -9.19 14.00
N LEU A 86 6.31 -7.90 14.24
CA LEU A 86 7.39 -7.04 14.73
C LEU A 86 7.05 -6.53 16.12
N PRO A 87 8.06 -6.23 16.96
CA PRO A 87 7.86 -5.57 18.23
C PRO A 87 7.12 -4.25 18.07
N ARG A 88 6.27 -3.92 19.05
CA ARG A 88 5.67 -2.58 19.15
C ARG A 88 6.76 -1.56 19.47
N PRO A 89 6.82 -0.41 18.78
CA PRO A 89 7.75 0.66 19.15
C PRO A 89 7.55 1.11 20.60
N VAL A 90 8.64 1.47 21.26
CA VAL A 90 8.62 1.96 22.65
C VAL A 90 8.10 3.39 22.72
N ALA A 91 8.43 4.21 21.71
CA ALA A 91 8.05 5.61 21.63
C ALA A 91 7.56 5.95 20.22
N GLU A 92 6.60 6.87 20.14
CA GLU A 92 6.17 7.51 18.90
C GLU A 92 6.04 9.03 19.11
N ALA A 93 6.32 9.81 18.07
CA ALA A 93 6.09 11.25 18.03
C ALA A 93 5.66 11.66 16.62
N THR A 94 4.88 12.72 16.50
CA THR A 94 4.45 13.26 15.19
C THR A 94 4.87 14.71 15.07
N LEU A 95 5.50 15.04 13.95
CA LEU A 95 5.98 16.37 13.61
C LEU A 95 5.21 16.90 12.41
N ARG A 96 4.92 18.20 12.40
CA ARG A 96 4.29 18.92 11.30
C ARG A 96 5.24 19.99 10.76
N PHE A 97 5.26 20.13 9.44
CA PHE A 97 6.04 21.12 8.71
C PHE A 97 5.17 21.77 7.65
N ASP A 98 5.19 23.09 7.58
CA ASP A 98 4.58 23.83 6.47
C ASP A 98 5.59 23.88 5.32
N LEU A 99 5.44 22.93 4.39
CA LEU A 99 6.33 22.73 3.26
C LEU A 99 5.51 22.56 1.99
N PRO A 100 5.76 23.38 0.95
CA PRO A 100 5.14 23.14 -0.36
C PRO A 100 5.57 21.78 -0.90
N GLN A 101 4.76 21.21 -1.79
CA GLN A 101 4.91 19.82 -2.27
C GLN A 101 6.34 19.46 -2.66
N GLU A 102 6.99 20.29 -3.47
CA GLU A 102 8.35 20.07 -3.96
C GLU A 102 9.35 19.97 -2.80
N LYS A 103 9.27 20.90 -1.84
CA LYS A 103 10.14 20.92 -0.65
C LYS A 103 9.87 19.76 0.30
N ALA A 104 8.61 19.33 0.43
CA ALA A 104 8.28 18.14 1.20
C ALA A 104 8.90 16.88 0.57
N LEU A 105 8.85 16.72 -0.76
CA LEU A 105 9.47 15.60 -1.46
C LEU A 105 11.00 15.64 -1.37
N GLU A 106 11.63 16.80 -1.55
CA GLU A 106 13.08 16.99 -1.35
C GLU A 106 13.50 16.57 0.08
N ALA A 107 12.79 17.05 1.09
CA ALA A 107 13.06 16.74 2.50
C ALA A 107 12.91 15.24 2.79
N LEU A 108 11.82 14.61 2.34
CA LEU A 108 11.59 13.18 2.52
C LEU A 108 12.68 12.33 1.86
N ASN A 109 13.12 12.69 0.65
CA ASN A 109 14.20 11.99 -0.04
C ASN A 109 15.55 12.17 0.68
N ALA A 110 15.85 13.38 1.16
CA ALA A 110 17.06 13.64 1.94
C ALA A 110 17.07 12.89 3.29
N TRP A 111 15.92 12.78 3.95
CA TRP A 111 15.79 12.09 5.23
C TRP A 111 15.79 10.56 5.10
N ALA A 112 15.34 10.02 3.96
CA ALA A 112 15.37 8.58 3.69
C ALA A 112 16.80 8.01 3.68
N GLY A 113 17.81 8.83 3.39
CA GLY A 113 19.24 8.45 3.46
C GLY A 113 19.87 8.56 4.85
N GLN A 114 19.10 8.93 5.88
CA GLN A 114 19.60 9.20 7.23
C GLN A 114 19.07 8.15 8.23
N PRO A 115 19.76 7.92 9.37
CA PRO A 115 19.33 6.97 10.39
C PRO A 115 18.21 7.56 11.27
N LEU A 116 17.14 8.05 10.65
CA LEU A 116 15.99 8.63 11.33
C LEU A 116 14.92 7.55 11.55
N PRO A 117 14.25 7.51 12.72
CA PRO A 117 13.20 6.54 13.02
C PRO A 117 11.86 6.95 12.36
N ILE A 118 11.90 7.41 11.11
CA ILE A 118 10.68 7.74 10.36
C ILE A 118 9.92 6.44 10.13
N SER A 119 8.63 6.47 10.48
CA SER A 119 7.73 5.33 10.35
C SER A 119 6.59 5.60 9.36
N ALA A 120 6.15 6.85 9.21
CA ALA A 120 5.12 7.24 8.24
C ALA A 120 5.25 8.71 7.85
N SER A 121 4.71 9.07 6.69
CA SER A 121 4.65 10.45 6.17
C SER A 121 3.31 10.67 5.48
N CYS A 122 2.73 11.86 5.63
CA CYS A 122 1.57 12.32 4.91
C CYS A 122 1.77 13.79 4.51
N TRP A 123 1.71 14.10 3.23
CA TRP A 123 1.64 15.48 2.75
C TRP A 123 0.28 15.77 2.13
N HIS A 124 -0.33 16.89 2.51
CA HIS A 124 -1.60 17.38 1.98
C HIS A 124 -1.68 18.89 2.20
N GLU A 125 -2.04 19.66 1.17
CA GLU A 125 -2.23 21.13 1.26
C GLU A 125 -1.05 21.87 1.92
N ASP A 126 0.15 21.71 1.36
CA ASP A 126 1.40 22.33 1.82
C ASP A 126 1.82 21.99 3.25
N VAL A 127 1.26 20.92 3.81
CA VAL A 127 1.58 20.45 5.16
C VAL A 127 2.13 19.03 5.09
N LEU A 128 3.37 18.85 5.53
CA LEU A 128 3.98 17.53 5.76
C LEU A 128 3.83 17.13 7.22
N THR A 129 3.14 16.01 7.46
CA THR A 129 3.04 15.36 8.76
C THR A 129 3.88 14.08 8.78
N LEU A 130 4.79 13.95 9.74
CA LEU A 130 5.80 12.89 9.81
C LEU A 130 5.70 12.14 11.15
N ARG A 131 5.54 10.81 11.12
CA ARG A 131 5.56 9.98 12.33
C ARG A 131 6.94 9.38 12.55
N LEU A 132 7.49 9.62 13.72
CA LEU A 132 8.68 8.95 14.25
C LEU A 132 8.24 7.80 15.15
N ALA A 133 8.85 6.63 15.04
CA ALA A 133 8.57 5.49 15.92
C ALA A 133 9.80 4.61 16.13
N GLY A 134 10.13 4.30 17.39
CA GLY A 134 11.27 3.46 17.71
C GLY A 134 11.64 3.47 19.20
N ALA A 135 12.93 3.44 19.49
CA ALA A 135 13.46 3.63 20.83
C ALA A 135 13.27 5.10 21.28
N GLN A 136 13.00 5.32 22.57
CA GLN A 136 12.76 6.65 23.15
C GLN A 136 13.87 7.65 22.78
N ALA A 137 15.14 7.27 22.96
CA ALA A 137 16.28 8.13 22.67
C ALA A 137 16.39 8.49 21.17
N ALA A 138 16.12 7.53 20.28
CA ALA A 138 16.14 7.76 18.84
C ALA A 138 15.02 8.72 18.40
N VAL A 139 13.82 8.56 18.96
CA VAL A 139 12.71 9.48 18.70
C VAL A 139 13.01 10.88 19.22
N ALA A 140 13.53 11.01 20.45
CA ALA A 140 13.90 12.30 21.01
C ALA A 140 14.97 13.03 20.17
N ALA A 141 16.06 12.35 19.83
CA ALA A 141 17.14 12.91 19.01
C ALA A 141 16.65 13.31 17.60
N ALA A 142 15.78 12.51 16.98
CA ALA A 142 15.22 12.83 15.68
C ALA A 142 14.29 14.05 15.71
N ARG A 143 13.53 14.25 16.80
CA ARG A 143 12.70 15.46 16.97
C ARG A 143 13.54 16.73 17.04
N GLU A 144 14.60 16.71 17.84
CA GLU A 144 15.52 17.85 17.96
C GLU A 144 16.21 18.16 16.62
N ARG A 145 16.66 17.12 15.90
CA ARG A 145 17.35 17.25 14.62
C ARG A 145 16.44 17.73 13.49
N LEU A 146 15.23 17.20 13.39
CA LEU A 146 14.30 17.51 12.30
C LEU A 146 13.58 18.84 12.54
N GLY A 147 13.33 19.20 13.80
CA GLY A 147 12.48 20.32 14.15
C GLY A 147 11.01 20.08 13.79
N GLY A 148 10.32 21.14 13.38
CA GLY A 148 8.88 21.11 13.12
C GLY A 148 8.03 21.24 14.38
N GLU A 149 6.73 21.41 14.18
CA GLU A 149 5.77 21.53 15.27
C GLU A 149 5.38 20.14 15.79
N LEU A 150 5.42 19.94 17.10
CA LEU A 150 4.94 18.70 17.70
C LEU A 150 3.42 18.64 17.65
N VAL A 151 2.87 17.58 17.06
CA VAL A 151 1.42 17.35 17.04
C VAL A 151 1.03 16.54 18.27
N ALA A 152 0.27 17.16 19.17
CA ALA A 152 -0.36 16.47 20.30
C ALA A 152 -1.40 15.45 19.81
N ASP A 153 -1.48 14.28 20.45
CA ASP A 153 -2.51 13.26 20.22
C ASP A 153 -2.74 12.85 18.76
N ALA A 154 -1.67 12.74 17.97
CA ALA A 154 -1.72 12.40 16.53
C ALA A 154 -2.24 10.99 16.21
N SER A 155 -2.61 10.17 17.20
CA SER A 155 -3.11 8.81 16.98
C SER A 155 -4.37 8.79 16.10
N ALA A 156 -5.29 9.74 16.33
CA ALA A 156 -6.51 9.88 15.53
C ALA A 156 -6.17 10.18 14.06
N PHE A 157 -5.27 11.14 13.80
CA PHE A 157 -4.82 11.46 12.46
C PHE A 157 -4.29 10.23 11.69
N TRP A 158 -3.37 9.47 12.29
CA TRP A 158 -2.82 8.28 11.64
C TRP A 158 -3.85 7.16 11.46
N SER A 159 -4.78 7.02 12.41
CA SER A 159 -5.89 6.08 12.25
C SER A 159 -6.82 6.50 11.13
N ASP A 160 -7.16 7.78 11.01
CA ASP A 160 -8.05 8.28 9.98
C ASP A 160 -7.40 8.25 8.60
N LEU A 161 -6.10 8.50 8.51
CA LEU A 161 -5.34 8.30 7.27
C LEU A 161 -5.38 6.82 6.85
N ARG A 162 -5.06 5.91 7.78
CA ARG A 162 -5.10 4.45 7.52
C ARG A 162 -6.47 3.99 7.05
N GLU A 163 -7.53 4.45 7.69
CA GLU A 163 -8.90 4.02 7.40
C GLU A 163 -9.58 4.87 6.30
N GLN A 164 -8.85 5.75 5.62
CA GLN A 164 -9.36 6.69 4.63
C GLN A 164 -10.55 7.55 5.11
N ARG A 165 -10.51 8.00 6.37
CA ARG A 165 -11.44 8.96 6.96
C ARG A 165 -10.92 10.40 6.97
N HIS A 166 -9.65 10.61 6.62
CA HIS A 166 -9.09 11.95 6.43
C HIS A 166 -9.92 12.73 5.38
N ALA A 167 -10.09 14.05 5.58
CA ALA A 167 -10.97 14.90 4.76
C ALA A 167 -10.72 14.77 3.24
N PHE A 168 -9.48 14.55 2.83
CA PHE A 168 -9.11 14.28 1.44
C PHE A 168 -9.89 13.12 0.78
N PHE A 169 -10.25 12.09 1.55
CA PHE A 169 -10.94 10.89 1.06
C PHE A 169 -12.48 10.98 1.15
N ALA A 170 -13.01 12.11 1.62
CA ALA A 170 -14.44 12.36 1.67
C ALA A 170 -15.02 12.63 0.26
N GLY A 171 -16.31 12.36 0.10
CA GLY A 171 -17.03 12.55 -1.16
C GLY A 171 -16.97 11.35 -2.11
N ASP A 172 -17.60 11.53 -3.28
CA ASP A 172 -17.84 10.48 -4.28
C ASP A 172 -17.03 10.65 -5.57
N GLU A 173 -16.11 11.61 -5.57
CA GLU A 173 -15.20 11.83 -6.70
C GLU A 173 -14.33 10.59 -6.96
N THR A 174 -13.97 10.40 -8.23
CA THR A 174 -13.09 9.31 -8.65
C THR A 174 -11.73 9.44 -7.96
N LEU A 175 -11.40 8.45 -7.13
CA LEU A 175 -10.14 8.35 -6.41
C LEU A 175 -9.21 7.39 -7.13
N VAL A 176 -8.05 7.90 -7.51
CA VAL A 176 -6.98 7.15 -8.17
C VAL A 176 -5.80 6.99 -7.22
N ARG A 177 -5.26 5.78 -7.14
CA ARG A 177 -4.03 5.48 -6.40
C ARG A 177 -2.86 5.37 -7.38
N LEU A 178 -1.89 6.25 -7.23
CA LEU A 178 -0.65 6.25 -7.99
C LEU A 178 0.46 5.61 -7.14
N SER A 179 1.21 4.71 -7.76
CA SER A 179 2.44 4.12 -7.20
C SER A 179 3.60 4.57 -8.06
N LEU A 180 4.46 5.40 -7.50
CA LEU A 180 5.55 6.09 -8.19
C LEU A 180 6.89 5.78 -7.52
N PRO A 181 8.03 6.00 -8.20
CA PRO A 181 9.31 6.15 -7.52
C PRO A 181 9.22 7.24 -6.44
N SER A 182 9.87 7.05 -5.28
CA SER A 182 9.86 8.05 -4.20
C SER A 182 10.46 9.40 -4.63
N ILE A 183 11.40 9.35 -5.58
CA ILE A 183 12.05 10.52 -6.17
C ILE A 183 11.26 11.17 -7.31
N ALA A 184 10.06 10.69 -7.64
CA ALA A 184 9.27 11.29 -8.71
C ALA A 184 8.99 12.77 -8.39
N PRO A 185 9.11 13.69 -9.36
CA PRO A 185 8.79 15.10 -9.14
C PRO A 185 7.29 15.29 -8.88
N PRO A 186 6.84 16.50 -8.50
CA PRO A 186 5.43 16.87 -8.64
C PRO A 186 4.92 16.51 -10.04
N LEU A 187 3.74 15.91 -10.11
CA LEU A 187 3.15 15.58 -11.40
C LEU A 187 2.40 16.81 -11.91
N ASP A 188 2.48 17.05 -13.22
CA ASP A 188 1.62 17.99 -13.91
C ASP A 188 0.21 17.37 -14.06
N LEU A 189 -0.51 17.35 -12.93
CA LEU A 189 -1.88 16.88 -12.81
C LEU A 189 -2.65 17.92 -11.98
N PRO A 190 -3.69 18.56 -12.55
CA PRO A 190 -4.53 19.47 -11.78
C PRO A 190 -5.34 18.71 -10.73
N GLY A 191 -5.73 19.38 -9.66
CA GLY A 191 -6.62 18.81 -8.64
C GLY A 191 -5.93 18.44 -7.33
N ALA A 192 -6.74 18.02 -6.36
CA ALA A 192 -6.27 17.73 -5.01
C ALA A 192 -5.46 16.42 -4.97
N GLN A 193 -4.39 16.43 -4.18
CA GLN A 193 -3.53 15.27 -3.98
C GLN A 193 -3.16 15.09 -2.51
N LEU A 194 -3.02 13.83 -2.09
CA LEU A 194 -2.43 13.44 -0.81
C LEU A 194 -1.28 12.48 -1.06
N ILE A 195 -0.13 12.71 -0.44
CA ILE A 195 1.10 11.94 -0.66
C ILE A 195 1.47 11.18 0.61
N GLU A 196 1.76 9.89 0.46
CA GLU A 196 2.25 9.03 1.53
C GLU A 196 3.55 8.33 1.14
N TRP A 197 4.08 7.54 2.08
CA TRP A 197 5.17 6.59 1.83
C TRP A 197 6.43 7.24 1.24
N GLY A 198 6.82 8.39 1.80
CA GLY A 198 8.00 9.13 1.34
C GLY A 198 7.91 9.63 -0.10
N GLY A 199 6.69 9.83 -0.64
CA GLY A 199 6.49 10.29 -2.03
C GLY A 199 6.00 9.20 -2.99
N SER A 200 6.14 7.93 -2.62
CA SER A 200 5.90 6.79 -3.51
C SER A 200 4.43 6.40 -3.68
N GLN A 201 3.56 6.78 -2.75
CA GLN A 201 2.10 6.68 -2.93
C GLN A 201 1.51 8.07 -3.05
N ARG A 202 0.72 8.29 -4.10
CA ARG A 202 -0.07 9.51 -4.26
C ARG A 202 -1.51 9.13 -4.50
N TRP A 203 -2.39 9.71 -3.71
CA TRP A 203 -3.81 9.68 -3.94
C TRP A 203 -4.20 10.95 -4.67
N TRP A 204 -5.03 10.79 -5.69
CA TRP A 204 -5.45 11.89 -6.52
C TRP A 204 -6.92 11.74 -6.90
N ARG A 205 -7.64 12.86 -6.98
CA ARG A 205 -9.05 12.90 -7.36
C ARG A 205 -9.19 13.44 -8.78
N GLY A 206 -9.80 12.65 -9.68
CA GLY A 206 -10.08 13.08 -11.06
C GLY A 206 -10.06 11.95 -12.10
N ASP A 207 -9.70 12.30 -13.34
CA ASP A 207 -9.67 11.40 -14.50
C ASP A 207 -8.60 10.29 -14.46
N VAL A 208 -9.04 9.04 -14.60
CA VAL A 208 -8.19 7.85 -14.52
C VAL A 208 -7.16 7.79 -15.65
N ALA A 209 -7.49 8.25 -16.86
CA ALA A 209 -6.59 8.18 -18.01
C ALA A 209 -5.43 9.16 -17.85
N ALA A 210 -5.71 10.41 -17.47
CA ALA A 210 -4.70 11.43 -17.18
C ALA A 210 -3.75 10.98 -16.06
N ALA A 211 -4.28 10.42 -14.97
CA ALA A 211 -3.47 9.90 -13.88
C ALA A 211 -2.54 8.75 -14.32
N ARG A 212 -3.01 7.83 -15.17
CA ARG A 212 -2.18 6.74 -15.71
C ARG A 212 -1.07 7.28 -16.62
N GLU A 213 -1.38 8.21 -17.50
CA GLU A 213 -0.41 8.82 -18.40
C GLU A 213 0.69 9.53 -17.62
N ALA A 214 0.31 10.38 -16.66
CA ALA A 214 1.26 11.10 -15.82
C ALA A 214 2.12 10.17 -14.95
N ALA A 215 1.52 9.12 -14.37
CA ALA A 215 2.27 8.12 -13.60
C ALA A 215 3.28 7.38 -14.48
N SER A 216 2.89 6.96 -15.69
CA SER A 216 3.78 6.24 -16.60
C SER A 216 4.93 7.08 -17.13
N ARG A 217 4.76 8.39 -17.33
CA ARG A 217 5.87 9.30 -17.70
C ARG A 217 7.02 9.32 -16.69
N VAL A 218 6.73 9.04 -15.42
CA VAL A 218 7.73 8.99 -14.34
C VAL A 218 8.07 7.56 -13.89
N GLY A 219 7.74 6.55 -14.70
CA GLY A 219 8.03 5.14 -14.39
C GLY A 219 7.14 4.52 -13.31
N GLY A 220 5.99 5.13 -13.03
CA GLY A 220 4.97 4.62 -12.11
C GLY A 220 3.74 4.03 -12.82
N HIS A 221 2.73 3.70 -12.02
CA HIS A 221 1.44 3.21 -12.50
C HIS A 221 0.29 3.75 -11.64
N ALA A 222 -0.92 3.75 -12.19
CA ALA A 222 -2.11 4.24 -11.51
C ALA A 222 -3.29 3.26 -11.59
N VAL A 223 -4.01 3.11 -10.49
CA VAL A 223 -5.17 2.21 -10.35
C VAL A 223 -6.37 3.03 -9.91
N LEU A 224 -7.51 2.84 -10.56
CA LEU A 224 -8.79 3.35 -10.08
C LEU A 224 -9.12 2.66 -8.75
N PHE A 225 -9.16 3.42 -7.67
CA PHE A 225 -9.38 2.87 -6.33
C PHE A 225 -10.85 2.97 -5.91
N ARG A 226 -11.49 4.11 -6.17
CA ARG A 226 -12.92 4.35 -5.92
C ARG A 226 -13.50 5.17 -7.06
N GLY A 227 -14.69 4.83 -7.54
CA GLY A 227 -15.36 5.56 -8.61
C GLY A 227 -16.60 4.79 -9.11
N SER A 228 -17.61 5.53 -9.56
CA SER A 228 -18.84 4.99 -10.14
C SER A 228 -18.62 4.46 -11.56
N ASP A 229 -17.89 5.22 -12.38
CA ASP A 229 -17.46 4.79 -13.70
C ASP A 229 -16.20 3.92 -13.64
N LYS A 230 -16.30 2.71 -14.20
CA LYS A 230 -15.22 1.72 -14.32
C LYS A 230 -14.94 1.34 -15.77
N SER A 231 -15.51 2.06 -16.74
CA SER A 231 -15.36 1.82 -18.18
C SER A 231 -13.90 1.80 -18.62
N ALA A 232 -13.07 2.67 -18.03
CA ALA A 232 -11.63 2.72 -18.23
C ALA A 232 -10.85 1.51 -17.64
N GLY A 233 -11.54 0.58 -16.98
CA GLY A 233 -10.95 -0.53 -16.23
C GLY A 233 -10.37 -0.09 -14.89
N VAL A 234 -10.34 -1.00 -13.91
CA VAL A 234 -9.82 -0.71 -12.56
C VAL A 234 -8.30 -0.62 -12.58
N PHE A 235 -7.64 -1.65 -13.12
CA PHE A 235 -6.20 -1.76 -13.17
C PHE A 235 -5.64 -1.21 -14.47
N GLN A 236 -4.44 -0.64 -14.41
CA GLN A 236 -3.70 -0.29 -15.62
C GLN A 236 -3.42 -1.56 -16.44
N GLN A 237 -3.57 -1.44 -17.77
CA GLN A 237 -3.41 -2.56 -18.70
C GLN A 237 -2.00 -3.14 -18.61
N LEU A 238 -1.93 -4.47 -18.59
CA LEU A 238 -0.66 -5.18 -18.57
C LEU A 238 -0.11 -5.32 -20.00
N PRO A 239 1.22 -5.27 -20.17
CA PRO A 239 1.84 -5.79 -21.38
C PRO A 239 1.43 -7.24 -21.63
N ALA A 240 1.27 -7.62 -22.90
CA ALA A 240 0.78 -8.95 -23.28
C ALA A 240 1.56 -10.13 -22.64
N PRO A 241 2.90 -10.10 -22.51
CA PRO A 241 3.63 -11.17 -21.81
C PRO A 241 3.23 -11.32 -20.34
N MET A 242 2.99 -10.21 -19.64
CA MET A 242 2.56 -10.22 -18.24
C MET A 242 1.13 -10.75 -18.11
N LEU A 243 0.22 -10.33 -18.99
CA LEU A 243 -1.15 -10.86 -19.01
C LEU A 243 -1.16 -12.39 -19.20
N LYS A 244 -0.31 -12.92 -20.09
CA LYS A 244 -0.18 -14.36 -20.31
C LYS A 244 0.27 -15.12 -19.06
N ILE A 245 1.15 -14.52 -18.24
CA ILE A 245 1.56 -15.11 -16.95
C ILE A 245 0.37 -15.14 -15.99
N HIS A 246 -0.38 -14.04 -15.87
CA HIS A 246 -1.57 -13.99 -15.03
C HIS A 246 -2.61 -15.05 -15.45
N GLN A 247 -2.87 -15.21 -16.74
CA GLN A 247 -3.80 -16.23 -17.27
C GLN A 247 -3.33 -17.66 -16.95
N ARG A 248 -2.03 -17.95 -17.08
CA ARG A 248 -1.47 -19.26 -16.72
C ARG A 248 -1.56 -19.55 -15.24
N LEU A 249 -1.29 -18.57 -14.38
CA LEU A 249 -1.47 -18.70 -12.93
C LEU A 249 -2.93 -18.95 -12.58
N LYS A 250 -3.84 -18.15 -13.17
CA LYS A 250 -5.27 -18.31 -12.98
C LYS A 250 -5.76 -19.70 -13.40
N ALA A 251 -5.34 -20.19 -14.56
CA ALA A 251 -5.67 -21.55 -15.02
C ALA A 251 -5.09 -22.65 -14.13
N ALA A 252 -3.91 -22.45 -13.53
CA ALA A 252 -3.28 -23.43 -12.65
C ALA A 252 -3.98 -23.55 -11.29
N PHE A 253 -4.39 -22.41 -10.71
CA PHE A 253 -5.04 -22.36 -9.40
C PHE A 253 -6.56 -22.47 -9.46
N ASP A 254 -7.18 -22.00 -10.54
CA ASP A 254 -8.62 -22.00 -10.73
C ASP A 254 -9.00 -22.34 -12.18
N PRO A 255 -8.77 -23.60 -12.60
CA PRO A 255 -9.08 -24.05 -13.97
C PRO A 255 -10.58 -24.01 -14.29
N ARG A 256 -11.46 -23.89 -13.29
CA ARG A 256 -12.91 -23.81 -13.46
C ARG A 256 -13.44 -22.37 -13.43
N GLY A 257 -12.58 -21.39 -13.17
CA GLY A 257 -12.95 -19.97 -13.13
C GLY A 257 -13.96 -19.61 -12.03
N VAL A 258 -13.99 -20.35 -10.92
CA VAL A 258 -15.00 -20.15 -9.86
C VAL A 258 -14.71 -18.95 -8.96
N PHE A 259 -13.44 -18.52 -8.87
CA PHE A 259 -13.02 -17.48 -7.96
C PHE A 259 -12.94 -16.11 -8.63
N ASN A 260 -13.84 -15.21 -8.23
CA ASN A 260 -13.84 -13.78 -8.59
C ASN A 260 -13.51 -13.51 -10.07
N PRO A 261 -14.26 -14.12 -11.02
CA PRO A 261 -14.01 -13.94 -12.46
C PRO A 261 -14.07 -12.47 -12.85
N GLY A 262 -13.14 -12.02 -13.70
CA GLY A 262 -13.08 -10.64 -14.18
C GLY A 262 -12.68 -9.59 -13.11
N ARG A 263 -12.35 -9.99 -11.87
CA ARG A 263 -12.08 -9.04 -10.77
C ARG A 263 -10.82 -8.19 -10.98
N LEU A 264 -9.78 -8.77 -11.57
CA LEU A 264 -8.53 -8.07 -11.90
C LEU A 264 -8.59 -7.53 -13.33
N TYR A 265 -8.60 -8.43 -14.31
CA TYR A 265 -8.73 -8.09 -15.72
C TYR A 265 -9.92 -8.85 -16.30
N PRO A 266 -10.67 -8.28 -17.27
CA PRO A 266 -11.86 -8.94 -17.84
C PRO A 266 -11.59 -10.34 -18.41
N ASN A 267 -10.37 -10.58 -18.89
CA ASN A 267 -9.96 -11.83 -19.53
C ASN A 267 -9.23 -12.80 -18.57
N LEU A 268 -9.46 -12.67 -17.25
CA LEU A 268 -8.97 -13.56 -16.18
C LEU A 268 -10.11 -14.28 -15.47
#